data_AF-A0A812JMP3-F1
#
_entry.id   AF-A0A812JMP3-F1
#
_cell.length_a   1.000
_cell.length_b   1.000
_cell.length_c   1.000
_cell.angle_alpha   90.00
_cell.angle_beta   90.00
_cell.angle_gamma   90.00
#
_symmetry.space_group_name_H-M   'P 1'
#
loop_
_entity.id
_entity.type
_entity.pdbx_description
1 polymer ?
#
loop_
_entity_poly.entity_id
_entity_poly.type
_entity_poly.pdbx_seq_one_letter_code
_entity_poly.pdbx_strand_id
1 'polypeptide(L)'
;MIRTLALAALSLAQVWAAGHGGHEHLAVVRVFSTDEEVMLLKESGEKWDDEEPCEMKSNMSAIDLILVYSKDLSMNAMANKVVMELVDGFKIKMDMEMYNMTNVTNPNATMYDWMKCFSDIKYMSANLNPEQDVYDSNGYTTNKHWVSGPNHVFKSVMDAMFTGAYMDMYDSFFLMEMDAVPIKDYWLDQFEKEAHEVADNNVAIRGSQYLGDKWDLFKHMMPAYLVDHINGNAIYNLKNSWTQYLYNTFTSSDMAMSMMEDHAFDVAFAMITMQAMDGVEPFASAWTGDATTYDTNTMLVGNYANTLLNESYEFGSYIRHGSSKNIFENLDDDEVTLGVAWYDYQGHFMETVPTHHPFKKILGIAYFDQMTTEETIVAPGGNVTLKKQKATQQPYMHLCEIAGLVDTDWFALTDNYHIVKAPVSVLMDDDDKPVLPYVLKDSKYCGERPNCKASMEQAEDLFGIALNYHHDKYEVLYKTDDAKMFCTDWMTAAAGRPWGALARTRGNYISACAMFVAMLAGPCLVLSKDDYIAWKISKIGDKIADEFTPKDKAGFPNVQLPKGGNLTRYGWRAWTSLWNPAPVDNRNCDTNLYGVKEYLETLGNISSCAVNYAAWLQPLRQAPVP
;
A
#
# COMPACT_ATOMS: atom_id res chain seq x y z
N MET A 1 30.36 -5.10 56.78
CA MET A 1 30.35 -5.78 55.45
C MET A 1 29.10 -5.48 54.60
N ILE A 2 28.18 -4.57 54.98
CA ILE A 2 26.97 -4.22 54.18
C ILE A 2 26.94 -2.71 53.83
N ARG A 3 28.11 -2.07 53.63
CA ARG A 3 28.17 -0.63 53.27
C ARG A 3 29.01 -0.32 52.03
N THR A 4 29.55 -1.32 51.35
CA THR A 4 30.46 -1.12 50.20
C THR A 4 29.83 -1.47 48.85
N LEU A 5 28.59 -1.95 48.80
CA LEU A 5 27.90 -2.35 47.56
C LEU A 5 26.96 -1.27 46.98
N ALA A 6 26.63 -0.21 47.74
CA ALA A 6 25.73 0.85 47.28
C ALA A 6 26.43 1.97 46.47
N LEU A 7 27.76 2.05 46.51
CA LEU A 7 28.53 3.08 45.81
C LEU A 7 28.98 2.68 44.39
N ALA A 8 28.91 1.39 44.03
CA ALA A 8 29.21 0.92 42.68
C ALA A 8 28.02 1.02 41.71
N ALA A 9 26.78 1.07 42.23
CA ALA A 9 25.58 1.19 41.41
C ALA A 9 25.26 2.64 40.99
N LEU A 10 25.76 3.65 41.72
CA LEU A 10 25.60 5.06 41.35
C LEU A 10 26.70 5.58 40.41
N SER A 11 27.83 4.89 40.25
CA SER A 11 28.94 5.36 39.42
C SER A 11 28.89 4.90 37.96
N LEU A 12 27.93 4.06 37.58
CA LEU A 12 27.72 3.63 36.18
C LEU A 12 26.69 4.50 35.43
N ALA A 13 25.77 5.17 36.15
CA ALA A 13 24.80 6.09 35.55
C ALA A 13 25.38 7.48 35.21
N GLN A 14 26.62 7.77 35.61
CA GLN A 14 27.20 9.13 35.55
C GLN A 14 28.35 9.28 34.55
N VAL A 15 28.68 8.24 33.77
CA VAL A 15 29.81 8.24 32.83
C VAL A 15 29.39 8.51 31.38
N TRP A 16 28.09 8.54 31.06
CA TRP A 16 27.60 8.86 29.70
C TRP A 16 26.92 10.23 29.55
N ALA A 17 26.83 11.02 30.63
CA ALA A 17 26.19 12.35 30.60
C ALA A 17 27.17 13.52 30.40
N ALA A 18 28.45 13.25 30.08
CA ALA A 18 29.47 14.28 29.95
C ALA A 18 30.24 14.09 28.63
N GLY A 19 29.71 14.64 27.52
CA GLY A 19 30.50 14.66 26.29
C GLY A 19 29.85 15.06 24.97
N HIS A 20 28.52 15.15 24.84
CA HIS A 20 27.90 15.56 23.57
C HIS A 20 27.45 17.01 23.65
N GLY A 21 28.24 17.91 23.07
CA GLY A 21 27.86 19.31 22.95
C GLY A 21 26.69 19.46 21.99
N GLY A 22 25.53 19.86 22.49
CA GLY A 22 24.45 20.47 21.70
C GLY A 22 23.80 19.63 20.59
N HIS A 23 24.05 18.33 20.51
CA HIS A 23 23.35 17.46 19.56
C HIS A 23 22.06 16.93 20.20
N GLU A 24 21.00 16.91 19.39
CA GLU A 24 19.69 16.39 19.79
C GLU A 24 19.77 14.91 20.18
N HIS A 25 18.85 14.49 21.04
CA HIS A 25 18.71 13.09 21.41
C HIS A 25 17.44 12.51 20.78
N LEU A 26 17.60 11.54 19.89
CA LEU A 26 16.53 11.05 19.02
C LEU A 26 16.17 9.60 19.37
N ALA A 27 14.94 9.20 19.05
CA ALA A 27 14.50 7.82 19.19
C ALA A 27 13.76 7.31 17.96
N VAL A 28 13.99 6.05 17.60
CA VAL A 28 13.11 5.27 16.73
C VAL A 28 12.27 4.36 17.62
N VAL A 29 10.96 4.46 17.55
CA VAL A 29 10.03 3.67 18.35
C VAL A 29 9.38 2.61 17.47
N ARG A 30 9.68 1.34 17.73
CA ARG A 30 9.14 0.18 17.01
C ARG A 30 8.07 -0.50 17.86
N VAL A 31 6.81 -0.42 17.43
CA VAL A 31 5.66 -1.02 18.13
C VAL A 31 5.32 -2.38 17.55
N PHE A 32 4.96 -3.37 18.38
CA PHE A 32 4.52 -4.71 17.96
C PHE A 32 3.62 -5.36 19.02
N SER A 33 2.75 -6.28 18.62
CA SER A 33 1.58 -6.70 19.42
C SER A 33 1.23 -8.18 19.26
N THR A 34 1.17 -8.65 18.02
CA THR A 34 0.80 -10.03 17.67
C THR A 34 2.01 -10.95 17.57
N ASP A 35 1.80 -12.27 17.63
CA ASP A 35 2.88 -13.25 17.43
C ASP A 35 3.50 -13.13 16.02
N GLU A 36 2.72 -12.69 15.04
CA GLU A 36 3.17 -12.40 13.67
C GLU A 36 4.10 -11.18 13.64
N GLU A 37 3.70 -10.09 14.29
CA GLU A 37 4.53 -8.90 14.44
C GLU A 37 5.83 -9.17 15.23
N VAL A 38 5.80 -10.10 16.19
CA VAL A 38 7.02 -10.58 16.88
C VAL A 38 7.97 -11.28 15.91
N MET A 39 7.45 -12.08 14.97
CA MET A 39 8.26 -12.71 13.93
C MET A 39 8.79 -11.68 12.92
N LEU A 40 7.98 -10.71 12.51
CA LEU A 40 8.42 -9.60 11.65
C LEU A 40 9.54 -8.79 12.32
N LEU A 41 9.48 -8.57 13.64
CA LEU A 41 10.55 -7.90 14.37
C LEU A 41 11.85 -8.71 14.32
N LYS A 42 11.75 -10.03 14.47
CA LYS A 42 12.91 -10.92 14.34
C LYS A 42 13.51 -10.86 12.94
N GLU A 43 12.69 -10.93 11.90
CA GLU A 43 13.12 -10.84 10.50
C GLU A 43 13.71 -9.47 10.14
N SER A 44 13.21 -8.39 10.75
CA SER A 44 13.75 -7.05 10.56
C SER A 44 15.23 -6.96 10.96
N GLY A 45 15.66 -7.76 11.95
CA GLY A 45 17.07 -7.84 12.34
C GLY A 45 17.97 -8.25 11.19
N GLU A 46 17.58 -9.24 10.38
CA GLU A 46 18.35 -9.68 9.21
C GLU A 46 18.21 -8.70 8.05
N LYS A 47 16.98 -8.24 7.76
CA LYS A 47 16.71 -7.34 6.63
C LYS A 47 17.41 -5.98 6.75
N TRP A 48 17.65 -5.48 7.95
CA TRP A 48 18.35 -4.19 8.13
C TRP A 48 19.87 -4.29 7.91
N ASP A 49 20.44 -5.49 7.80
CA ASP A 49 21.82 -5.63 7.29
C ASP A 49 21.87 -5.53 5.75
N ASP A 50 20.76 -5.79 5.05
CA ASP A 50 20.66 -5.62 3.59
C ASP A 50 20.46 -4.14 3.19
N GLU A 51 19.80 -3.35 4.05
CA GLU A 51 19.57 -1.90 3.88
C GLU A 51 20.17 -1.15 5.08
N GLU A 52 21.47 -0.85 4.98
CA GLU A 52 22.30 -0.42 6.11
C GLU A 52 21.74 0.89 6.72
N PRO A 53 21.38 0.97 8.02
CA PRO A 53 20.70 2.15 8.54
C PRO A 53 21.51 3.43 8.53
N CYS A 54 22.85 3.34 8.62
CA CYS A 54 23.70 4.51 8.64
C CYS A 54 25.08 4.33 7.99
N GLU A 55 25.65 5.40 7.44
CA GLU A 55 26.98 5.37 6.82
C GLU A 55 28.09 5.43 7.88
N MET A 56 28.06 6.45 8.75
CA MET A 56 29.07 6.67 9.79
C MET A 56 28.47 7.30 11.07
N LYS A 57 28.31 6.48 12.12
CA LYS A 57 27.75 6.92 13.42
C LYS A 57 28.49 8.09 14.08
N SER A 58 29.80 8.25 13.86
CA SER A 58 30.61 9.23 14.60
C SER A 58 30.17 10.69 14.42
N ASN A 59 29.37 10.97 13.39
CA ASN A 59 28.85 12.30 13.07
C ASN A 59 27.36 12.45 13.39
N MET A 60 26.71 11.39 13.88
CA MET A 60 25.28 11.38 14.13
C MET A 60 24.95 11.77 15.56
N SER A 61 23.76 12.31 15.72
CA SER A 61 23.05 12.45 16.99
C SER A 61 22.93 11.09 17.66
N ALA A 62 22.79 11.07 18.99
CA ALA A 62 22.57 9.80 19.67
C ALA A 62 21.12 9.36 19.41
N ILE A 63 20.97 8.26 18.66
CA ILE A 63 19.69 7.68 18.27
C ILE A 63 19.49 6.36 19.01
N ASP A 64 18.43 6.26 19.81
CA ASP A 64 18.06 5.00 20.48
C ASP A 64 16.96 4.26 19.69
N LEU A 65 16.99 2.94 19.73
CA LEU A 65 15.87 2.10 19.27
C LEU A 65 15.04 1.67 20.49
N ILE A 66 13.74 1.97 20.49
CA ILE A 66 12.82 1.60 21.57
C ILE A 66 11.80 0.58 21.05
N LEU A 67 11.88 -0.64 21.56
CA LEU A 67 10.97 -1.73 21.24
C LEU A 67 9.77 -1.72 22.20
N VAL A 68 8.56 -1.56 21.68
CA VAL A 68 7.33 -1.42 22.48
C VAL A 68 6.37 -2.56 22.20
N TYR A 69 6.20 -3.45 23.18
CA TYR A 69 5.23 -4.54 23.09
C TYR A 69 3.87 -4.10 23.64
N SER A 70 2.78 -4.39 22.91
CA SER A 70 1.43 -3.96 23.33
C SER A 70 1.00 -4.56 24.68
N LYS A 71 1.41 -5.79 24.97
CA LYS A 71 1.10 -6.51 26.21
C LYS A 71 2.27 -6.46 27.20
N ASP A 72 2.10 -7.14 28.32
CA ASP A 72 3.20 -7.44 29.23
C ASP A 72 4.21 -8.38 28.54
N LEU A 73 5.40 -7.85 28.27
CA LEU A 73 6.49 -8.56 27.60
C LEU A 73 6.94 -9.76 28.42
N SER A 74 6.95 -9.65 29.76
CA SER A 74 7.37 -10.73 30.65
C SER A 74 6.44 -11.95 30.61
N MET A 75 5.20 -11.74 30.16
CA MET A 75 4.17 -12.78 30.06
C MET A 75 4.11 -13.45 28.69
N ASN A 76 4.73 -12.87 27.65
CA ASN A 76 4.87 -13.50 26.34
C ASN A 76 6.31 -14.00 26.12
N ALA A 77 6.52 -15.31 26.27
CA ALA A 77 7.83 -15.93 26.14
C ALA A 77 8.47 -15.74 24.74
N MET A 78 7.68 -15.67 23.67
CA MET A 78 8.19 -15.48 22.31
C MET A 78 8.65 -14.04 22.12
N ALA A 79 7.80 -13.07 22.44
CA ALA A 79 8.12 -11.65 22.35
C ALA A 79 9.33 -11.30 23.22
N ASN A 80 9.35 -11.76 24.48
CA ASN A 80 10.47 -11.55 25.39
C ASN A 80 11.77 -12.14 24.83
N LYS A 81 11.72 -13.34 24.26
CA LYS A 81 12.89 -13.97 23.67
C LYS A 81 13.47 -13.13 22.54
N VAL A 82 12.65 -12.71 21.57
CA VAL A 82 13.09 -11.90 20.43
C VAL A 82 13.67 -10.56 20.88
N VAL A 83 13.01 -9.86 21.80
CA VAL A 83 13.51 -8.59 22.34
C VAL A 83 14.86 -8.78 23.04
N MET A 84 14.99 -9.81 23.89
CA MET A 84 16.24 -10.05 24.62
C MET A 84 17.38 -10.50 23.69
N GLU A 85 17.08 -11.26 22.63
CA GLU A 85 18.06 -11.62 21.59
C GLU A 85 18.65 -10.36 20.93
N LEU A 86 17.80 -9.37 20.60
CA LEU A 86 18.25 -8.09 20.01
C LEU A 86 19.03 -7.24 21.03
N VAL A 87 18.53 -7.09 22.25
CA VAL A 87 19.17 -6.29 23.29
C VAL A 87 20.53 -6.87 23.69
N ASP A 88 20.64 -8.18 23.86
CA ASP A 88 21.90 -8.82 24.20
C ASP A 88 22.87 -8.87 23.00
N GLY A 89 22.35 -9.00 21.78
CA GLY A 89 23.13 -8.85 20.54
C GLY A 89 23.78 -7.48 20.43
N PHE A 90 23.01 -6.43 20.72
CA PHE A 90 23.52 -5.05 20.75
C PHE A 90 24.62 -4.84 21.79
N LYS A 91 24.42 -5.32 23.02
CA LYS A 91 25.45 -5.21 24.07
C LYS A 91 26.76 -5.88 23.66
N ILE A 92 26.67 -7.06 23.06
CA ILE A 92 27.85 -7.78 22.55
C ILE A 92 28.54 -6.97 21.45
N LYS A 93 27.78 -6.40 20.50
CA LYS A 93 28.32 -5.53 19.44
C LYS A 93 29.08 -4.34 20.04
N MET A 94 28.46 -3.64 20.99
CA MET A 94 29.05 -2.48 21.65
C MET A 94 30.30 -2.84 22.47
N ASP A 95 30.29 -3.96 23.19
CA ASP A 95 31.45 -4.46 23.93
C ASP A 95 32.61 -4.82 22.98
N MET A 96 32.30 -5.45 21.84
CA MET A 96 33.31 -5.78 20.81
C MET A 96 33.98 -4.53 20.24
N GLU A 97 33.20 -3.48 19.95
CA GLU A 97 33.72 -2.19 19.47
C GLU A 97 34.51 -1.45 20.54
N MET A 98 34.01 -1.38 21.77
CA MET A 98 34.64 -0.64 22.87
C MET A 98 35.98 -1.26 23.30
N TYR A 99 36.08 -2.59 23.30
CA TYR A 99 37.26 -3.32 23.77
C TYR A 99 38.12 -3.91 22.66
N ASN A 100 37.80 -3.65 21.38
CA ASN A 100 38.47 -4.23 20.22
C ASN A 100 38.56 -5.77 20.29
N MET A 101 37.49 -6.41 20.77
CA MET A 101 37.40 -7.85 20.95
C MET A 101 36.85 -8.50 19.68
N THR A 102 37.50 -9.57 19.21
CA THR A 102 37.07 -10.30 18.00
C THR A 102 36.36 -11.62 18.29
N ASN A 103 36.32 -12.07 19.56
CA ASN A 103 35.85 -13.41 19.94
C ASN A 103 34.88 -13.37 21.14
N VAL A 104 33.80 -12.60 21.07
CA VAL A 104 32.68 -12.70 22.00
C VAL A 104 31.59 -13.53 21.33
N THR A 105 31.23 -14.66 21.92
CA THR A 105 30.12 -15.49 21.44
C THR A 105 29.14 -15.74 22.58
N ASN A 106 27.88 -15.36 22.36
CA ASN A 106 26.77 -15.77 23.19
C ASN A 106 25.82 -16.56 22.29
N PRO A 107 25.60 -17.86 22.54
CA PRO A 107 24.75 -18.70 21.69
C PRO A 107 23.28 -18.26 21.69
N ASN A 108 22.88 -17.36 22.60
CA ASN A 108 21.52 -16.85 22.74
C ASN A 108 21.36 -15.41 22.23
N ALA A 109 22.36 -14.85 21.53
CA ALA A 109 22.29 -13.50 20.99
C ALA A 109 22.58 -13.51 19.50
N THR A 110 21.81 -12.74 18.74
CA THR A 110 22.09 -12.49 17.32
C THR A 110 22.63 -11.08 17.20
N MET A 111 23.85 -10.98 16.70
CA MET A 111 24.52 -9.70 16.46
C MET A 111 24.38 -9.35 14.98
N TYR A 112 23.95 -8.12 14.72
CA TYR A 112 23.85 -7.57 13.39
C TYR A 112 24.80 -6.38 13.24
N ASP A 113 25.19 -6.06 12.01
CA ASP A 113 26.13 -4.97 11.76
C ASP A 113 25.46 -3.61 11.89
N TRP A 114 24.17 -3.51 11.52
CA TRP A 114 23.39 -2.29 11.68
C TRP A 114 23.29 -1.78 13.12
N MET A 115 23.46 -2.66 14.12
CA MET A 115 23.36 -2.31 15.55
C MET A 115 24.33 -1.19 15.95
N LYS A 116 25.47 -1.04 15.23
CA LYS A 116 26.43 0.04 15.46
C LYS A 116 25.81 1.43 15.27
N CYS A 117 24.73 1.55 14.48
CA CYS A 117 24.06 2.82 14.20
C CYS A 117 23.25 3.38 15.37
N PHE A 118 22.88 2.55 16.35
CA PHE A 118 22.09 2.98 17.51
C PHE A 118 22.96 3.19 18.75
N SER A 119 22.62 4.17 19.57
CA SER A 119 23.28 4.46 20.85
C SER A 119 22.86 3.50 21.96
N ASP A 120 21.61 3.06 21.95
CA ASP A 120 21.05 2.05 22.86
C ASP A 120 19.87 1.31 22.20
N ILE A 121 19.60 0.09 22.65
CA ILE A 121 18.36 -0.63 22.36
C ILE A 121 17.60 -0.82 23.67
N LYS A 122 16.49 -0.10 23.79
CA LYS A 122 15.60 -0.10 24.95
C LYS A 122 14.31 -0.85 24.61
N TYR A 123 13.58 -1.23 25.66
CA TYR A 123 12.27 -1.85 25.50
C TYR A 123 11.31 -1.46 26.62
N MET A 124 10.02 -1.52 26.33
CA MET A 124 8.96 -1.37 27.33
C MET A 124 7.69 -2.14 26.94
N SER A 125 6.78 -2.28 27.91
CA SER A 125 5.45 -2.85 27.71
C SER A 125 4.39 -1.77 27.85
N ALA A 126 3.44 -1.73 26.91
CA ALA A 126 2.25 -0.89 27.03
C ALA A 126 1.22 -1.47 28.03
N ASN A 127 1.35 -2.77 28.36
CA ASN A 127 0.53 -3.46 29.37
C ASN A 127 -0.98 -3.37 29.10
N LEU A 128 -1.38 -3.43 27.83
CA LEU A 128 -2.78 -3.39 27.45
C LEU A 128 -3.50 -4.65 27.90
N ASN A 129 -4.71 -4.49 28.44
CA ASN A 129 -5.60 -5.61 28.70
C ASN A 129 -6.31 -6.08 27.41
N PRO A 130 -6.95 -7.26 27.39
CA PRO A 130 -7.61 -7.77 26.18
C PRO A 130 -8.70 -6.87 25.60
N GLU A 131 -9.35 -6.06 26.43
CA GLU A 131 -10.38 -5.12 26.00
C GLU A 131 -9.80 -3.88 25.30
N GLN A 132 -8.55 -3.51 25.64
CA GLN A 132 -7.81 -2.42 25.03
C GLN A 132 -7.02 -2.87 23.80
N ASP A 133 -6.47 -4.09 23.83
CA ASP A 133 -5.61 -4.67 22.79
C ASP A 133 -6.43 -5.22 21.60
N VAL A 134 -7.29 -4.37 21.02
CA VAL A 134 -8.17 -4.74 19.89
C VAL A 134 -7.61 -4.22 18.58
N TYR A 135 -7.34 -5.14 17.65
CA TYR A 135 -6.86 -4.90 16.30
C TYR A 135 -7.86 -5.51 15.30
N ASP A 136 -8.86 -4.73 14.89
CA ASP A 136 -9.93 -5.21 14.01
C ASP A 136 -9.91 -4.45 12.68
N SER A 137 -9.07 -4.88 11.75
CA SER A 137 -8.92 -4.24 10.43
C SER A 137 -10.21 -4.23 9.59
N ASN A 138 -11.21 -5.06 9.93
CA ASN A 138 -12.51 -5.11 9.26
C ASN A 138 -13.63 -4.40 10.04
N GLY A 139 -13.32 -3.98 11.27
CA GLY A 139 -14.26 -3.43 12.24
C GLY A 139 -14.75 -2.04 11.93
N TYR A 140 -14.10 -1.29 11.05
CA TYR A 140 -14.45 0.12 10.74
C TYR A 140 -15.92 0.34 10.34
N THR A 141 -16.64 -0.71 9.90
CA THR A 141 -18.08 -0.65 9.59
C THR A 141 -19.01 -1.18 10.68
N THR A 142 -18.52 -1.98 11.63
CA THR A 142 -19.37 -2.77 12.55
C THR A 142 -18.95 -2.74 14.01
N ASN A 143 -17.69 -2.41 14.29
CA ASN A 143 -17.08 -2.36 15.60
C ASN A 143 -16.51 -0.96 15.82
N LYS A 144 -17.11 -0.21 16.76
CA LYS A 144 -16.65 1.13 17.10
C LYS A 144 -15.19 1.10 17.58
N HIS A 145 -14.75 0.07 18.28
CA HIS A 145 -13.44 -0.01 18.93
C HIS A 145 -12.34 -0.64 18.06
N TRP A 146 -12.49 -0.59 16.74
CA TRP A 146 -11.65 -1.34 15.81
C TRP A 146 -10.16 -0.93 15.82
N VAL A 147 -9.86 0.29 16.28
CA VAL A 147 -8.51 0.90 16.43
C VAL A 147 -8.04 1.03 17.88
N SER A 148 -8.71 0.39 18.83
CA SER A 148 -8.41 0.60 20.26
C SER A 148 -6.97 0.22 20.63
N GLY A 149 -6.46 -0.91 20.11
CA GLY A 149 -5.11 -1.40 20.38
C GLY A 149 -4.02 -0.40 19.96
N PRO A 150 -3.91 -0.08 18.65
CA PRO A 150 -2.93 0.89 18.16
C PRO A 150 -2.97 2.22 18.91
N ASN A 151 -4.17 2.75 19.17
CA ASN A 151 -4.34 4.01 19.90
C ASN A 151 -3.82 3.93 21.34
N HIS A 152 -4.07 2.82 22.05
CA HIS A 152 -3.57 2.63 23.41
C HIS A 152 -2.06 2.34 23.47
N VAL A 153 -1.49 1.70 22.45
CA VAL A 153 -0.03 1.56 22.34
C VAL A 153 0.61 2.93 22.12
N PHE A 154 0.11 3.72 21.17
CA PHE A 154 0.58 5.08 20.92
C PHE A 154 0.45 5.95 22.17
N LYS A 155 -0.67 5.84 22.90
CA LYS A 155 -0.82 6.48 24.21
C LYS A 155 0.34 6.15 25.14
N SER A 156 0.65 4.88 25.27
CA SER A 156 1.67 4.39 26.21
C SER A 156 3.06 4.89 25.85
N VAL A 157 3.35 5.00 24.55
CA VAL A 157 4.57 5.66 24.03
C VAL A 157 4.59 7.12 24.46
N MET A 158 3.52 7.87 24.18
CA MET A 158 3.46 9.30 24.52
C MET A 158 3.52 9.55 26.03
N ASP A 159 2.85 8.73 26.85
CA ASP A 159 2.94 8.77 28.31
C ASP A 159 4.39 8.58 28.77
N ALA A 160 5.12 7.62 28.17
CA ALA A 160 6.52 7.36 28.48
C ALA A 160 7.44 8.54 28.11
N MET A 161 7.19 9.19 26.96
CA MET A 161 7.96 10.33 26.45
C MET A 161 7.69 11.63 27.21
N PHE A 162 6.45 11.93 27.59
CA PHE A 162 6.09 13.21 28.24
C PHE A 162 6.07 13.16 29.76
N THR A 163 5.76 12.01 30.35
CA THR A 163 5.50 11.91 31.81
C THR A 163 6.14 10.71 32.50
N GLY A 164 6.77 9.82 31.72
CA GLY A 164 7.22 8.52 32.19
C GLY A 164 8.73 8.33 32.12
N ALA A 165 9.14 7.10 31.79
CA ALA A 165 10.53 6.65 31.88
C ALA A 165 11.50 7.39 30.94
N TYR A 166 10.98 8.05 29.90
CA TYR A 166 11.76 8.76 28.89
C TYR A 166 11.54 10.27 28.91
N MET A 167 10.89 10.79 29.97
CA MET A 167 10.69 12.22 30.14
C MET A 167 12.03 12.97 30.07
N ASP A 168 12.06 14.03 29.26
CA ASP A 168 13.23 14.87 28.99
C ASP A 168 14.45 14.15 28.38
N MET A 169 14.32 12.87 28.00
CA MET A 169 15.41 12.11 27.39
C MET A 169 15.57 12.37 25.91
N TYR A 170 14.49 12.68 25.20
CA TYR A 170 14.47 12.83 23.75
C TYR A 170 13.88 14.19 23.34
N ASP A 171 14.37 14.71 22.23
CA ASP A 171 13.86 15.93 21.60
C ASP A 171 12.78 15.59 20.58
N SER A 172 12.99 14.52 19.81
CA SER A 172 12.02 13.98 18.85
C SER A 172 12.08 12.46 18.83
N PHE A 173 10.97 11.82 18.42
CA PHE A 173 10.98 10.40 18.09
C PHE A 173 10.27 10.12 16.77
N PHE A 174 10.74 9.13 16.03
CA PHE A 174 10.06 8.57 14.87
C PHE A 174 9.27 7.33 15.29
N LEU A 175 7.94 7.36 15.14
CA LEU A 175 7.13 6.15 15.29
C LEU A 175 7.28 5.32 14.01
N MET A 176 7.68 4.07 14.15
CA MET A 176 7.87 3.15 13.04
C MET A 176 7.05 1.89 13.32
N GLU A 177 5.89 1.78 12.70
CA GLU A 177 4.97 0.64 12.82
C GLU A 177 5.58 -0.63 12.18
N MET A 178 5.06 -1.83 12.52
CA MET A 178 5.68 -3.08 12.10
C MET A 178 5.71 -3.33 10.59
N ASP A 179 4.77 -2.76 9.86
CA ASP A 179 4.69 -2.79 8.41
C ASP A 179 5.40 -1.59 7.75
N ALA A 180 6.12 -0.77 8.52
CA ALA A 180 7.10 0.16 7.98
C ALA A 180 8.46 -0.53 7.81
N VAL A 181 8.97 -0.60 6.58
CA VAL A 181 10.22 -1.29 6.21
C VAL A 181 11.19 -0.34 5.51
N PRO A 182 12.48 -0.32 5.87
CA PRO A 182 13.50 0.36 5.07
C PRO A 182 13.56 -0.24 3.66
N ILE A 183 13.80 0.62 2.67
CA ILE A 183 13.95 0.27 1.25
C ILE A 183 15.17 0.93 0.61
N LYS A 184 15.97 1.63 1.43
CA LYS A 184 17.24 2.27 1.05
C LYS A 184 18.17 2.27 2.25
N ASP A 185 19.45 2.09 1.96
CA ASP A 185 20.55 2.44 2.84
C ASP A 185 20.42 3.88 3.39
N TYR A 186 20.99 4.09 4.57
CA TYR A 186 21.18 5.39 5.24
C TYR A 186 19.88 6.08 5.66
N TRP A 187 18.84 5.28 5.95
CA TRP A 187 17.55 5.81 6.40
C TRP A 187 17.60 6.49 7.77
N LEU A 188 18.55 6.14 8.66
CA LEU A 188 18.74 6.88 9.91
C LEU A 188 19.43 8.22 9.69
N ASP A 189 20.35 8.34 8.72
CA ASP A 189 20.92 9.65 8.34
C ASP A 189 19.82 10.60 7.84
N GLN A 190 18.88 10.07 7.03
CA GLN A 190 17.73 10.85 6.59
C GLN A 190 16.79 11.19 7.76
N PHE A 191 16.54 10.27 8.69
CA PHE A 191 15.74 10.54 9.89
C PHE A 191 16.38 11.65 10.74
N GLU A 192 17.68 11.55 11.02
CA GLU A 192 18.39 12.57 11.78
C GLU A 192 18.26 13.94 11.11
N LYS A 193 18.53 14.01 9.81
CA LYS A 193 18.42 15.26 9.05
C LYS A 193 17.01 15.88 9.18
N GLU A 194 15.96 15.07 9.00
CA GLU A 194 14.59 15.58 9.11
C GLU A 194 14.20 15.94 10.54
N ALA A 195 14.71 15.24 11.55
CA ALA A 195 14.49 15.58 12.95
C ALA A 195 15.08 16.95 13.31
N HIS A 196 16.31 17.24 12.88
CA HIS A 196 16.91 18.58 13.04
C HIS A 196 16.10 19.66 12.31
N GLU A 197 15.67 19.39 11.07
CA GLU A 197 14.81 20.33 10.34
C GLU A 197 13.46 20.56 11.03
N VAL A 198 12.88 19.52 11.64
CA VAL A 198 11.64 19.61 12.42
C VAL A 198 11.84 20.50 13.64
N ALA A 199 12.96 20.36 14.34
CA ALA A 199 13.29 21.20 15.49
C ALA A 199 13.57 22.65 15.08
N ASP A 200 14.45 22.86 14.09
CA ASP A 200 14.88 24.18 13.61
C ASP A 200 13.70 25.02 13.08
N ASN A 201 12.75 24.38 12.40
CA ASN A 201 11.57 25.04 11.84
C ASN A 201 10.36 25.03 12.79
N ASN A 202 10.52 24.56 14.03
CA ASN A 202 9.45 24.47 15.02
C ASN A 202 8.22 23.71 14.50
N VAL A 203 8.45 22.63 13.76
CA VAL A 203 7.43 21.68 13.28
C VAL A 203 7.03 20.78 14.45
N ALA A 204 5.74 20.51 14.59
CA ALA A 204 5.22 19.63 15.65
C ALA A 204 5.30 18.17 15.22
N ILE A 205 4.79 17.87 14.03
CA ILE A 205 4.73 16.53 13.45
C ILE A 205 5.13 16.63 11.98
N ARG A 206 6.06 15.78 11.55
CA ARG A 206 6.41 15.59 10.14
C ARG A 206 6.29 14.14 9.75
N GLY A 207 5.60 13.84 8.66
CA GLY A 207 5.46 12.48 8.14
C GLY A 207 4.76 12.50 6.80
N SER A 208 4.46 11.34 6.24
CA SER A 208 3.87 11.27 4.91
C SER A 208 2.34 11.26 4.97
N GLN A 209 1.73 12.07 4.10
CA GLN A 209 0.29 11.99 3.85
C GLN A 209 -0.08 10.58 3.37
N TYR A 210 -1.30 10.14 3.65
CA TYR A 210 -1.87 8.97 2.98
C TYR A 210 -1.82 9.06 1.44
N LEU A 211 -0.96 8.24 0.84
CA LEU A 211 -0.83 8.09 -0.62
C LEU A 211 -1.63 6.91 -1.18
N GLY A 212 -2.35 6.18 -0.33
CA GLY A 212 -3.13 5.02 -0.76
C GLY A 212 -4.32 5.39 -1.66
N ASP A 213 -4.75 4.45 -2.50
CA ASP A 213 -5.73 4.70 -3.57
C ASP A 213 -7.17 4.30 -3.22
N LYS A 214 -7.38 3.64 -2.07
CA LYS A 214 -8.72 3.17 -1.61
C LYS A 214 -9.79 4.24 -1.68
N TRP A 215 -9.39 5.49 -1.55
CA TRP A 215 -10.30 6.63 -1.44
C TRP A 215 -10.43 7.41 -2.74
N ASP A 216 -9.63 7.16 -3.77
CA ASP A 216 -9.58 7.98 -5.00
C ASP A 216 -10.97 8.26 -5.60
N LEU A 217 -11.83 7.23 -5.69
CA LEU A 217 -13.17 7.34 -6.29
C LEU A 217 -14.11 8.28 -5.53
N PHE A 218 -13.88 8.48 -4.23
CA PHE A 218 -14.72 9.28 -3.35
C PHE A 218 -13.93 10.30 -2.52
N LYS A 219 -12.66 10.55 -2.88
CA LYS A 219 -11.73 11.47 -2.20
C LYS A 219 -12.34 12.88 -2.11
N HIS A 220 -13.00 13.31 -3.18
CA HIS A 220 -13.70 14.59 -3.27
C HIS A 220 -14.92 14.72 -2.35
N MET A 221 -15.42 13.62 -1.77
CA MET A 221 -16.53 13.59 -0.82
C MET A 221 -16.06 13.41 0.63
N MET A 222 -14.78 13.13 0.83
CA MET A 222 -14.22 12.89 2.16
C MET A 222 -13.87 14.20 2.87
N PRO A 223 -13.96 14.23 4.21
CA PRO A 223 -13.42 15.32 4.99
C PRO A 223 -11.91 15.48 4.76
N ALA A 224 -11.42 16.73 4.73
CA ALA A 224 -10.01 17.04 4.51
C ALA A 224 -9.08 16.32 5.51
N TYR A 225 -9.46 16.25 6.79
CA TYR A 225 -8.66 15.55 7.80
C TYR A 225 -8.50 14.07 7.56
N LEU A 226 -9.43 13.44 6.83
CA LEU A 226 -9.29 12.05 6.45
C LEU A 226 -8.32 11.96 5.27
N VAL A 227 -8.43 12.85 4.30
CA VAL A 227 -7.62 12.81 3.08
C VAL A 227 -6.17 13.23 3.31
N ASP A 228 -5.96 14.24 4.15
CA ASP A 228 -4.69 14.96 4.31
C ASP A 228 -4.00 14.66 5.66
N HIS A 229 -4.38 13.58 6.37
CA HIS A 229 -3.66 13.16 7.57
C HIS A 229 -2.27 12.59 7.23
N ILE A 230 -1.32 12.89 8.10
CA ILE A 230 -0.09 12.11 8.25
C ILE A 230 -0.49 10.80 8.89
N ASN A 231 -0.09 9.69 8.30
CA ASN A 231 -0.34 8.37 8.85
C ASN A 231 0.74 8.05 9.87
N GLY A 232 0.36 7.55 11.04
CA GLY A 232 1.12 7.50 12.30
C GLY A 232 2.63 7.25 12.28
N ASN A 233 3.17 6.67 11.21
CA ASN A 233 4.61 6.66 10.89
C ASN A 233 5.16 8.07 10.64
N ALA A 234 5.50 8.79 11.70
CA ALA A 234 5.91 10.19 11.64
C ALA A 234 6.96 10.54 12.72
N ILE A 235 7.66 11.64 12.48
CA ILE A 235 8.54 12.30 13.45
C ILE A 235 7.67 13.21 14.32
N TYR A 236 7.71 12.99 15.64
CA TYR A 236 7.02 13.77 16.66
C TYR A 236 8.03 14.60 17.44
N ASN A 237 7.93 15.92 17.33
CA ASN A 237 8.75 16.86 18.09
C ASN A 237 8.21 17.01 19.51
N LEU A 238 8.92 16.47 20.50
CA LEU A 238 8.51 16.49 21.91
C LEU A 238 8.70 17.88 22.56
N LYS A 239 9.51 18.76 21.96
CA LYS A 239 9.72 20.13 22.45
C LYS A 239 8.68 21.11 21.91
N ASN A 240 7.91 20.73 20.90
CA ASN A 240 6.88 21.59 20.33
C ASN A 240 5.61 21.63 21.21
N SER A 241 5.11 22.84 21.47
CA SER A 241 3.92 23.05 22.31
C SER A 241 2.64 22.46 21.71
N TRP A 242 2.54 22.36 20.39
CA TRP A 242 1.40 21.74 19.72
C TRP A 242 1.40 20.23 19.90
N THR A 243 2.54 19.55 19.77
CA THR A 243 2.65 18.11 20.09
C THR A 243 2.24 17.83 21.53
N GLN A 244 2.68 18.67 22.48
CA GLN A 244 2.28 18.58 23.88
C GLN A 244 0.77 18.85 24.07
N TYR A 245 0.19 19.80 23.33
CA TYR A 245 -1.24 20.07 23.35
C TYR A 245 -2.06 18.88 22.82
N LEU A 246 -1.63 18.27 21.72
CA LEU A 246 -2.24 17.06 21.17
C LEU A 246 -2.18 15.91 22.17
N TYR A 247 -1.03 15.68 22.81
CA TYR A 247 -0.88 14.71 23.91
C TYR A 247 -1.83 14.98 25.08
N ASN A 248 -1.87 16.22 25.56
CA ASN A 248 -2.76 16.59 26.67
C ASN A 248 -4.22 16.39 26.28
N THR A 249 -4.61 16.77 25.07
CA THR A 249 -5.97 16.56 24.56
C THR A 249 -6.30 15.07 24.52
N PHE A 250 -5.39 14.27 23.96
CA PHE A 250 -5.45 12.81 23.83
C PHE A 250 -5.59 12.10 25.18
N THR A 251 -5.01 12.65 26.26
CA THR A 251 -4.98 12.00 27.59
C THR A 251 -5.97 12.56 28.61
N SER A 252 -6.49 13.79 28.44
CA SER A 252 -7.19 14.50 29.51
C SER A 252 -8.72 14.64 29.34
N SER A 253 -9.29 14.33 28.17
CA SER A 253 -10.69 14.65 27.89
C SER A 253 -11.55 13.43 27.53
N ASP A 254 -12.77 13.38 28.08
CA ASP A 254 -13.82 12.42 27.67
C ASP A 254 -14.11 12.53 26.16
N MET A 255 -13.92 13.72 25.59
CA MET A 255 -14.08 14.01 24.16
C MET A 255 -12.99 13.35 23.30
N ALA A 256 -11.73 13.39 23.74
CA ALA A 256 -10.65 12.72 23.03
C ALA A 256 -10.79 11.21 23.10
N MET A 257 -11.17 10.65 24.25
CA MET A 257 -11.47 9.21 24.32
C MET A 257 -12.60 8.83 23.36
N SER A 258 -13.68 9.62 23.25
CA SER A 258 -14.73 9.28 22.28
C SER A 258 -14.25 9.37 20.83
N MET A 259 -13.45 10.39 20.50
CA MET A 259 -12.86 10.54 19.17
C MET A 259 -11.87 9.41 18.83
N MET A 260 -11.15 8.91 19.82
CA MET A 260 -10.13 7.87 19.66
C MET A 260 -10.68 6.46 19.82
N GLU A 261 -11.91 6.30 20.31
CA GLU A 261 -12.67 5.09 20.05
C GLU A 261 -13.02 5.04 18.56
N ASP A 262 -13.48 6.16 17.99
CA ASP A 262 -14.03 6.22 16.62
C ASP A 262 -12.98 6.32 15.51
N HIS A 263 -11.80 6.87 15.80
CA HIS A 263 -10.76 7.20 14.84
C HIS A 263 -9.38 6.73 15.29
N ALA A 264 -8.53 6.36 14.32
CA ALA A 264 -7.11 6.18 14.58
C ALA A 264 -6.49 7.51 15.08
N PHE A 265 -5.49 7.43 15.95
CA PHE A 265 -4.91 8.58 16.64
C PHE A 265 -4.38 9.65 15.67
N ASP A 266 -3.83 9.21 14.54
CA ASP A 266 -3.27 10.04 13.48
C ASP A 266 -4.35 10.85 12.74
N VAL A 267 -5.48 10.22 12.42
CA VAL A 267 -6.69 10.89 11.89
C VAL A 267 -7.27 11.86 12.91
N ALA A 268 -7.30 11.48 14.20
CA ALA A 268 -7.77 12.37 15.26
C ALA A 268 -6.86 13.61 15.41
N PHE A 269 -5.54 13.45 15.31
CA PHE A 269 -4.58 14.54 15.34
C PHE A 269 -4.73 15.47 14.14
N ALA A 270 -4.93 14.91 12.94
CA ALA A 270 -5.23 15.70 11.74
C ALA A 270 -6.52 16.50 11.91
N MET A 271 -7.58 15.89 12.43
CA MET A 271 -8.86 16.56 12.65
C MET A 271 -8.74 17.72 13.64
N ILE A 272 -8.08 17.50 14.79
CA ILE A 272 -7.85 18.56 15.78
C ILE A 272 -7.02 19.70 15.17
N THR A 273 -5.96 19.36 14.44
CA THR A 273 -5.06 20.34 13.82
C THR A 273 -5.77 21.18 12.76
N MET A 274 -6.50 20.56 11.84
CA MET A 274 -7.23 21.30 10.80
C MET A 274 -8.34 22.17 11.38
N GLN A 275 -9.07 21.68 12.39
CA GLN A 275 -10.06 22.50 13.10
C GLN A 275 -9.40 23.70 13.78
N ALA A 276 -8.22 23.53 14.37
CA ALA A 276 -7.48 24.62 14.98
C ALA A 276 -7.03 25.67 13.95
N MET A 277 -6.53 25.22 12.78
CA MET A 277 -6.17 26.07 11.64
C MET A 277 -7.36 26.84 11.07
N ASP A 278 -8.54 26.22 11.06
CA ASP A 278 -9.81 26.82 10.63
C ASP A 278 -10.42 27.78 11.68
N GLY A 279 -9.77 27.96 12.84
CA GLY A 279 -10.24 28.86 13.89
C GLY A 279 -11.39 28.31 14.72
N VAL A 280 -11.56 26.98 14.77
CA VAL A 280 -12.60 26.31 15.56
C VAL A 280 -12.16 26.15 17.02
N GLU A 281 -12.97 26.69 17.93
CA GLU A 281 -12.77 26.53 19.37
C GLU A 281 -13.18 25.12 19.86
N PRO A 282 -12.50 24.54 20.88
CA PRO A 282 -11.47 25.16 21.72
C PRO A 282 -10.04 25.10 21.13
N PHE A 283 -9.85 24.41 20.01
CA PHE A 283 -8.52 24.09 19.48
C PHE A 283 -7.76 25.32 18.98
N ALA A 284 -8.47 26.27 18.37
CA ALA A 284 -7.91 27.51 17.86
C ALA A 284 -7.18 28.33 18.94
N SER A 285 -7.68 28.33 20.18
CA SER A 285 -7.05 29.07 21.28
C SER A 285 -5.66 28.55 21.67
N ALA A 286 -5.37 27.28 21.39
CA ALA A 286 -4.09 26.65 21.67
C ALA A 286 -3.16 26.60 20.44
N TRP A 287 -3.68 26.92 19.26
CA TRP A 287 -2.91 26.89 18.02
C TRP A 287 -2.01 28.12 17.92
N THR A 288 -0.71 27.89 18.03
CA THR A 288 0.34 28.91 17.83
C THR A 288 1.16 28.65 16.58
N GLY A 289 0.78 27.65 15.79
CA GLY A 289 1.50 27.19 14.60
C GLY A 289 1.08 27.89 13.31
N ASP A 290 1.71 27.47 12.23
CA ASP A 290 1.37 27.81 10.85
C ASP A 290 1.14 26.53 10.02
N ALA A 291 0.94 26.68 8.71
CA ALA A 291 0.71 25.55 7.82
C ALA A 291 1.85 24.52 7.80
N THR A 292 3.05 24.87 8.29
CA THR A 292 4.21 23.95 8.37
C THR A 292 4.35 23.27 9.72
N THR A 293 3.52 23.62 10.71
CA THR A 293 3.56 22.98 12.03
C THR A 293 3.11 21.52 11.99
N TYR A 294 2.28 21.14 11.01
CA TYR A 294 1.88 19.77 10.69
C TYR A 294 2.25 19.50 9.23
N ASP A 295 3.41 18.91 9.02
CA ASP A 295 4.09 18.88 7.72
C ASP A 295 4.01 17.49 7.07
N THR A 296 3.36 17.41 5.91
CA THR A 296 3.24 16.17 5.15
C THR A 296 4.44 15.91 4.23
N ASN A 297 5.40 16.83 4.16
CA ASN A 297 6.54 16.74 3.27
C ASN A 297 7.72 16.06 3.99
N THR A 298 7.94 14.79 3.65
CA THR A 298 9.02 13.97 4.18
C THR A 298 9.65 13.15 3.07
N MET A 299 10.97 12.95 3.13
CA MET A 299 11.67 11.95 2.35
C MET A 299 12.01 10.72 3.20
N LEU A 300 11.81 10.74 4.51
CA LEU A 300 12.09 9.60 5.37
C LEU A 300 11.13 8.46 5.07
N VAL A 301 9.82 8.72 5.12
CA VAL A 301 8.79 7.67 5.00
C VAL A 301 7.82 7.97 3.88
N GLY A 302 7.51 6.99 3.05
CA GLY A 302 6.40 7.03 2.09
C GLY A 302 5.24 6.21 2.61
N ASN A 303 4.07 6.82 2.74
CA ASN A 303 2.93 6.14 3.35
C ASN A 303 1.95 5.55 2.33
N TYR A 304 1.97 4.22 2.22
CA TYR A 304 1.11 3.43 1.35
C TYR A 304 0.20 2.48 2.15
N ALA A 305 -0.09 2.82 3.42
CA ALA A 305 -1.01 2.07 4.28
C ALA A 305 -2.25 1.68 3.50
N ASN A 306 -2.80 0.49 3.78
CA ASN A 306 -4.06 0.04 3.20
C ASN A 306 -4.09 -0.12 1.66
N THR A 307 -3.02 0.17 0.92
CA THR A 307 -2.82 -0.36 -0.43
C THR A 307 -1.97 -1.60 -0.33
N LEU A 308 -2.45 -2.70 -0.89
CA LEU A 308 -1.53 -3.75 -1.24
C LEU A 308 -0.70 -3.15 -2.40
N LEU A 309 0.61 -2.99 -2.17
CA LEU A 309 1.81 -2.66 -3.00
C LEU A 309 1.61 -1.82 -4.28
N ASN A 310 2.47 -0.94 -4.77
CA ASN A 310 3.78 -0.34 -4.44
C ASN A 310 3.94 0.89 -5.39
N GLU A 311 4.99 1.69 -5.19
CA GLU A 311 5.75 2.45 -6.20
C GLU A 311 5.16 3.73 -6.80
N SER A 312 4.10 4.30 -6.20
CA SER A 312 3.79 5.74 -6.35
C SER A 312 4.82 6.53 -5.58
N TYR A 313 6.07 6.51 -6.03
CA TYR A 313 7.08 7.36 -5.41
C TYR A 313 6.60 8.82 -5.48
N GLU A 314 6.38 9.41 -4.32
CA GLU A 314 7.06 10.68 -4.10
C GLU A 314 8.55 10.33 -4.06
N PHE A 315 9.30 10.78 -5.08
CA PHE A 315 10.72 10.51 -5.22
C PHE A 315 11.44 10.81 -3.90
N GLY A 316 12.10 9.80 -3.32
CA GLY A 316 13.01 10.04 -2.20
C GLY A 316 12.80 9.20 -0.95
N SER A 317 11.65 8.55 -0.75
CA SER A 317 11.34 7.80 0.49
C SER A 317 12.41 6.76 0.83
N TYR A 318 12.87 6.71 2.09
CA TYR A 318 13.83 5.71 2.60
C TYR A 318 13.15 4.53 3.30
N ILE A 319 11.98 4.78 3.87
CA ILE A 319 11.13 3.82 4.57
C ILE A 319 9.78 3.77 3.86
N ARG A 320 9.23 2.57 3.73
CA ARG A 320 7.90 2.33 3.16
C ARG A 320 6.97 1.81 4.24
N HIS A 321 5.80 2.41 4.38
CA HIS A 321 4.71 1.85 5.17
C HIS A 321 3.76 1.02 4.27
N GLY A 322 3.69 -0.30 4.49
CA GLY A 322 2.93 -1.26 3.70
C GLY A 322 3.76 -2.50 3.29
N SER A 323 3.20 -3.37 2.45
CA SER A 323 3.79 -4.68 2.13
C SER A 323 5.21 -4.58 1.49
N SER A 324 5.97 -5.68 1.63
CA SER A 324 7.43 -5.73 1.48
C SER A 324 7.98 -6.07 0.09
N LYS A 325 7.17 -6.49 -0.90
CA LYS A 325 7.67 -6.92 -2.22
C LYS A 325 6.73 -6.54 -3.39
N ASN A 326 7.26 -5.89 -4.42
CA ASN A 326 6.60 -5.71 -5.73
C ASN A 326 7.38 -6.46 -6.80
N ILE A 327 6.69 -7.02 -7.80
CA ILE A 327 7.38 -7.63 -8.93
C ILE A 327 8.36 -6.63 -9.54
N PHE A 328 7.95 -5.38 -9.75
CA PHE A 328 8.77 -4.35 -10.41
C PHE A 328 9.98 -3.85 -9.58
N GLU A 329 10.13 -4.26 -8.31
CA GLU A 329 11.33 -3.93 -7.52
C GLU A 329 12.57 -4.70 -8.01
N ASN A 330 12.39 -5.91 -8.55
CA ASN A 330 13.47 -6.81 -8.96
C ASN A 330 13.41 -7.21 -10.44
N LEU A 331 12.43 -6.72 -11.20
CA LEU A 331 12.39 -7.00 -12.63
C LEU A 331 13.51 -6.23 -13.31
N ASP A 332 14.50 -6.96 -13.84
CA ASP A 332 15.26 -6.46 -14.97
C ASP A 332 14.25 -5.98 -16.04
N ASP A 333 14.59 -4.92 -16.76
CA ASP A 333 13.77 -4.26 -17.81
C ASP A 333 13.14 -5.21 -18.87
N ASP A 334 13.50 -6.49 -18.84
CA ASP A 334 13.15 -7.55 -19.78
C ASP A 334 12.08 -8.55 -19.32
N GLU A 335 11.52 -8.46 -18.11
CA GLU A 335 10.69 -9.57 -17.56
C GLU A 335 9.16 -9.43 -17.74
N VAL A 336 8.62 -8.21 -17.97
CA VAL A 336 7.17 -8.00 -18.19
C VAL A 336 6.88 -7.18 -19.45
N THR A 337 6.02 -7.71 -20.33
CA THR A 337 5.47 -6.96 -21.47
C THR A 337 4.06 -6.45 -21.20
N LEU A 338 3.78 -5.20 -21.54
CA LEU A 338 2.39 -4.71 -21.62
C LEU A 338 1.80 -4.95 -23.01
N GLY A 339 0.87 -5.89 -23.11
CA GLY A 339 0.07 -6.13 -24.30
C GLY A 339 -1.10 -5.16 -24.40
N VAL A 340 -1.26 -4.49 -25.53
CA VAL A 340 -2.28 -3.46 -25.73
C VAL A 340 -3.13 -3.80 -26.94
N ALA A 341 -4.45 -3.88 -26.76
CA ALA A 341 -5.41 -3.96 -27.85
C ALA A 341 -5.69 -2.55 -28.41
N TRP A 342 -5.43 -2.35 -29.69
CA TRP A 342 -5.76 -1.11 -30.40
C TRP A 342 -7.01 -1.31 -31.24
N TYR A 343 -8.14 -0.78 -30.79
CA TYR A 343 -9.41 -0.91 -31.51
C TYR A 343 -9.59 0.14 -32.61
N ASP A 344 -9.01 1.32 -32.42
CA ASP A 344 -9.02 2.42 -33.38
C ASP A 344 -7.82 3.37 -33.19
N TYR A 345 -7.79 4.47 -33.93
CA TYR A 345 -6.79 5.53 -33.79
C TYR A 345 -7.12 6.52 -32.65
N GLN A 346 -8.20 6.28 -31.89
CA GLN A 346 -8.61 7.13 -30.78
C GLN A 346 -8.01 6.59 -29.46
N GLY A 347 -8.22 7.33 -28.37
CA GLY A 347 -7.74 6.94 -27.04
C GLY A 347 -6.45 7.65 -26.64
N HIS A 348 -6.07 7.43 -25.38
CA HIS A 348 -5.09 8.24 -24.67
C HIS A 348 -3.95 7.41 -24.08
N PHE A 349 -3.90 6.12 -24.42
CA PHE A 349 -2.82 5.24 -24.00
C PHE A 349 -1.43 5.83 -24.32
N MET A 350 -1.26 6.41 -25.52
CA MET A 350 0.00 7.02 -25.94
C MET A 350 0.41 8.24 -25.10
N GLU A 351 -0.53 8.90 -24.42
CA GLU A 351 -0.23 9.99 -23.49
C GLU A 351 0.45 9.47 -22.21
N THR A 352 0.28 8.18 -21.91
CA THR A 352 0.89 7.55 -20.72
C THR A 352 2.23 6.88 -20.98
N VAL A 353 2.55 6.51 -22.22
CA VAL A 353 3.84 5.86 -22.53
C VAL A 353 5.08 6.72 -22.17
N PRO A 354 5.09 8.05 -22.33
CA PRO A 354 6.23 8.86 -21.90
C PRO A 354 6.17 9.24 -20.40
N THR A 355 5.25 8.70 -19.60
CA THR A 355 5.12 9.01 -18.18
C THR A 355 5.84 7.97 -17.31
N HIS A 356 5.76 8.10 -15.98
CA HIS A 356 6.44 7.21 -15.06
C HIS A 356 5.68 5.89 -14.90
N HIS A 357 6.17 4.82 -15.52
CA HIS A 357 5.61 3.47 -15.37
C HIS A 357 6.70 2.39 -15.51
N PRO A 358 6.46 1.16 -15.04
CA PRO A 358 7.50 0.14 -15.00
C PRO A 358 7.65 -0.62 -16.33
N PHE A 359 6.65 -0.64 -17.22
CA PHE A 359 6.71 -1.40 -18.47
C PHE A 359 7.74 -0.84 -19.47
N LYS A 360 8.84 -1.55 -19.72
CA LYS A 360 9.83 -1.17 -20.75
C LYS A 360 9.53 -1.77 -22.11
N LYS A 361 8.76 -2.86 -22.18
CA LYS A 361 8.30 -3.47 -23.42
C LYS A 361 6.79 -3.31 -23.54
N ILE A 362 6.35 -2.69 -24.62
CA ILE A 362 4.92 -2.54 -24.96
C ILE A 362 4.68 -3.17 -26.32
N LEU A 363 3.77 -4.15 -26.37
CA LEU A 363 3.35 -4.81 -27.60
C LEU A 363 1.92 -4.43 -27.95
N GLY A 364 1.77 -3.75 -29.07
CA GLY A 364 0.51 -3.33 -29.63
C GLY A 364 -0.03 -4.17 -30.76
N ILE A 365 -1.26 -4.61 -30.59
CA ILE A 365 -2.01 -5.35 -31.60
C ILE A 365 -3.20 -4.51 -32.05
N ALA A 366 -3.11 -3.99 -33.28
CA ALA A 366 -4.15 -3.15 -33.87
C ALA A 366 -5.14 -3.96 -34.69
N TYR A 367 -6.44 -3.81 -34.39
CA TYR A 367 -7.56 -4.44 -35.09
C TYR A 367 -8.06 -3.61 -36.29
N PHE A 368 -7.20 -2.73 -36.80
CA PHE A 368 -7.37 -1.94 -38.01
C PHE A 368 -6.07 -1.98 -38.83
N ASP A 369 -6.05 -1.34 -40.00
CA ASP A 369 -4.86 -1.36 -40.84
C ASP A 369 -3.71 -0.57 -40.22
N GLN A 370 -2.65 -1.27 -39.82
CA GLN A 370 -1.51 -0.73 -39.10
C GLN A 370 -0.24 -1.38 -39.65
N MET A 371 0.72 -0.56 -40.08
CA MET A 371 2.03 -1.07 -40.43
C MET A 371 2.76 -1.51 -39.15
N THR A 372 3.55 -2.57 -39.26
CA THR A 372 4.44 -2.96 -38.15
C THR A 372 5.47 -1.86 -37.94
N THR A 373 5.49 -1.31 -36.73
CA THR A 373 6.44 -0.26 -36.32
C THR A 373 7.05 -0.64 -34.98
N GLU A 374 8.30 -0.26 -34.78
CA GLU A 374 8.99 -0.37 -33.50
C GLU A 374 9.67 0.96 -33.23
N GLU A 375 9.41 1.53 -32.05
CA GLU A 375 9.96 2.83 -31.65
C GLU A 375 10.42 2.80 -30.19
N THR A 376 11.47 3.55 -29.90
CA THR A 376 11.96 3.77 -28.53
C THR A 376 11.47 5.12 -28.04
N ILE A 377 10.75 5.14 -26.93
CA ILE A 377 10.19 6.33 -26.29
C ILE A 377 10.96 6.57 -24.99
N VAL A 378 11.49 7.78 -24.82
CA VAL A 378 12.19 8.16 -23.58
C VAL A 378 11.15 8.44 -22.50
N ALA A 379 11.24 7.75 -21.36
CA ALA A 379 10.38 7.96 -20.20
C ALA A 379 11.24 8.19 -18.92
N PRO A 380 10.69 8.81 -17.86
CA PRO A 380 11.42 9.10 -16.62
C PRO A 380 12.04 7.87 -15.95
N GLY A 381 11.44 6.69 -16.11
CA GLY A 381 11.94 5.44 -15.55
C GLY A 381 12.89 4.67 -16.48
N GLY A 382 13.28 5.21 -17.64
CA GLY A 382 14.07 4.50 -18.66
C GLY A 382 13.40 4.50 -20.03
N ASN A 383 14.11 3.98 -21.03
CA ASN A 383 13.59 3.90 -22.40
C ASN A 383 12.54 2.79 -22.53
N VAL A 384 11.43 3.07 -23.20
CA VAL A 384 10.34 2.15 -23.48
C VAL A 384 10.37 1.75 -24.95
N THR A 385 10.43 0.46 -25.25
CA THR A 385 10.30 -0.10 -26.59
C THR A 385 8.83 -0.39 -26.87
N LEU A 386 8.23 0.37 -27.80
CA LEU A 386 6.87 0.18 -28.28
C LEU A 386 6.88 -0.45 -29.66
N LYS A 387 6.38 -1.68 -29.75
CA LYS A 387 6.15 -2.37 -31.02
C LYS A 387 4.66 -2.41 -31.33
N LYS A 388 4.22 -1.86 -32.45
CA LYS A 388 2.83 -1.96 -32.94
C LYS A 388 2.79 -2.83 -34.18
N GLN A 389 1.79 -3.69 -34.29
CA GLN A 389 1.55 -4.50 -35.49
C GLN A 389 0.07 -4.79 -35.68
N LYS A 390 -0.29 -5.17 -36.90
CA LYS A 390 -1.66 -5.57 -37.24
C LYS A 390 -2.02 -6.91 -36.61
N ALA A 391 -3.24 -6.99 -36.09
CA ALA A 391 -3.82 -8.23 -35.62
C ALA A 391 -3.96 -9.26 -36.75
N THR A 392 -3.58 -10.48 -36.45
CA THR A 392 -3.78 -11.69 -37.25
C THR A 392 -5.03 -12.46 -36.81
N GLN A 393 -5.52 -12.19 -35.60
CA GLN A 393 -6.73 -12.80 -35.04
C GLN A 393 -7.84 -11.77 -34.82
N GLN A 394 -9.01 -12.27 -34.40
CA GLN A 394 -10.13 -11.42 -34.00
C GLN A 394 -9.91 -10.81 -32.60
N PRO A 395 -10.55 -9.68 -32.26
CA PRO A 395 -10.38 -9.02 -30.97
C PRO A 395 -10.59 -9.88 -29.72
N TYR A 396 -11.49 -10.86 -29.79
CA TYR A 396 -11.72 -11.76 -28.66
C TYR A 396 -10.54 -12.71 -28.40
N MET A 397 -9.59 -12.87 -29.34
CA MET A 397 -8.38 -13.69 -29.18
C MET A 397 -7.18 -12.88 -28.70
N HIS A 398 -7.37 -11.63 -28.25
CA HIS A 398 -6.28 -10.72 -27.90
C HIS A 398 -5.27 -11.33 -26.92
N LEU A 399 -5.73 -11.98 -25.85
CA LEU A 399 -4.85 -12.66 -24.88
C LEU A 399 -3.91 -13.66 -25.59
N CYS A 400 -4.45 -14.50 -26.45
CA CYS A 400 -3.68 -15.54 -27.13
C CYS A 400 -2.76 -15.00 -28.19
N GLU A 401 -3.19 -13.95 -28.89
CA GLU A 401 -2.34 -13.30 -29.86
C GLU A 401 -1.14 -12.63 -29.18
N ILE A 402 -1.36 -11.88 -28.09
CA ILE A 402 -0.28 -11.32 -27.28
C ILE A 402 0.62 -12.43 -26.71
N ALA A 403 0.05 -13.45 -26.07
CA ALA A 403 0.81 -14.56 -25.49
C ALA A 403 1.71 -15.26 -26.52
N GLY A 404 1.26 -15.38 -27.78
CA GLY A 404 2.05 -15.98 -28.86
C GLY A 404 3.19 -15.10 -29.39
N LEU A 405 3.24 -13.82 -29.02
CA LEU A 405 4.16 -12.81 -29.54
C LEU A 405 5.09 -12.22 -28.48
N VAL A 406 4.72 -12.30 -27.22
CA VAL A 406 5.55 -11.90 -26.08
C VAL A 406 6.68 -12.89 -25.86
N ASP A 407 7.87 -12.36 -25.59
CA ASP A 407 9.10 -13.08 -25.28
C ASP A 407 9.52 -13.00 -23.80
N THR A 408 8.83 -12.16 -23.02
CA THR A 408 9.05 -12.01 -21.58
C THR A 408 8.33 -13.09 -20.78
N ASP A 409 8.79 -13.38 -19.56
CA ASP A 409 8.23 -14.43 -18.70
C ASP A 409 6.77 -14.13 -18.31
N TRP A 410 6.46 -12.85 -18.14
CA TRP A 410 5.14 -12.37 -17.78
C TRP A 410 4.62 -11.32 -18.75
N PHE A 411 3.31 -11.19 -18.84
CA PHE A 411 2.69 -10.05 -19.54
C PHE A 411 1.39 -9.61 -18.89
N ALA A 412 1.13 -8.30 -19.01
CA ALA A 412 -0.13 -7.68 -18.62
C ALA A 412 -0.92 -7.31 -19.88
N LEU A 413 -2.23 -7.10 -19.74
CA LEU A 413 -3.08 -6.65 -20.84
C LEU A 413 -3.72 -5.29 -20.55
N THR A 414 -3.99 -4.54 -21.62
CA THR A 414 -4.77 -3.30 -21.63
C THR A 414 -5.38 -3.05 -23.02
N ASP A 415 -6.06 -1.93 -23.21
CA ASP A 415 -6.43 -1.41 -24.53
C ASP A 415 -6.14 0.09 -24.69
N ASN A 416 -6.32 0.61 -25.90
CA ASN A 416 -5.98 1.99 -26.24
C ASN A 416 -6.89 3.05 -25.59
N TYR A 417 -8.02 2.67 -24.99
CA TYR A 417 -8.90 3.58 -24.23
C TYR A 417 -8.54 3.67 -22.76
N HIS A 418 -7.70 2.76 -22.27
CA HIS A 418 -7.13 2.85 -20.95
C HIS A 418 -5.84 3.66 -20.97
N ILE A 419 -5.59 4.36 -19.87
CA ILE A 419 -4.33 4.98 -19.53
C ILE A 419 -3.58 4.09 -18.55
N VAL A 420 -2.25 4.06 -18.66
CA VAL A 420 -1.40 3.48 -17.63
C VAL A 420 -1.41 4.44 -16.44
N LYS A 421 -2.14 4.08 -15.38
CA LYS A 421 -2.32 4.96 -14.21
C LYS A 421 -1.12 4.84 -13.30
N ALA A 422 -0.07 5.60 -13.59
CA ALA A 422 1.13 5.69 -12.77
C ALA A 422 0.82 6.02 -11.29
N PRO A 423 1.43 5.31 -10.32
CA PRO A 423 2.23 4.10 -10.48
C PRO A 423 1.45 2.84 -10.83
N VAL A 424 2.16 1.88 -11.39
CA VAL A 424 1.68 0.53 -11.63
C VAL A 424 2.36 -0.41 -10.67
N SER A 425 1.59 -1.25 -10.01
CA SER A 425 2.09 -2.28 -9.12
C SER A 425 1.48 -3.62 -9.46
N VAL A 426 2.31 -4.67 -9.38
CA VAL A 426 1.83 -6.04 -9.25
C VAL A 426 2.41 -6.60 -7.98
N LEU A 427 1.51 -6.90 -7.06
CA LEU A 427 1.88 -7.40 -5.76
C LEU A 427 2.52 -8.76 -5.88
N MET A 428 3.58 -9.02 -5.12
CA MET A 428 4.13 -10.36 -4.96
C MET A 428 4.04 -10.78 -3.50
N ASP A 429 3.85 -12.07 -3.25
CA ASP A 429 4.07 -12.61 -1.92
C ASP A 429 5.56 -12.90 -1.68
N ASP A 430 5.89 -13.45 -0.50
CA ASP A 430 7.26 -13.77 -0.14
C ASP A 430 7.91 -14.84 -1.02
N ASP A 431 7.12 -15.66 -1.72
CA ASP A 431 7.55 -16.69 -2.68
C ASP A 431 7.65 -16.14 -4.11
N ASP A 432 7.58 -14.82 -4.29
CA ASP A 432 7.56 -14.14 -5.58
C ASP A 432 6.42 -14.64 -6.49
N LYS A 433 5.22 -14.80 -5.92
CA LYS A 433 3.99 -15.10 -6.67
C LYS A 433 3.09 -13.88 -6.80
N PRO A 434 2.59 -13.56 -8.01
CA PRO A 434 1.69 -12.44 -8.17
C PRO A 434 0.38 -12.64 -7.41
N VAL A 435 -0.03 -11.60 -6.69
CA VAL A 435 -1.34 -11.59 -6.05
C VAL A 435 -2.40 -11.39 -7.12
N LEU A 436 -3.41 -12.26 -7.09
CA LEU A 436 -4.48 -12.24 -8.08
C LEU A 436 -5.69 -11.47 -7.52
N PRO A 437 -6.03 -10.27 -8.04
CA PRO A 437 -7.20 -9.53 -7.60
C PRO A 437 -8.47 -10.26 -8.02
N TYR A 438 -9.49 -10.21 -7.16
CA TYR A 438 -10.78 -10.85 -7.44
C TYR A 438 -11.99 -10.11 -6.89
N VAL A 439 -13.15 -10.50 -7.40
CA VAL A 439 -14.49 -10.15 -6.93
C VAL A 439 -15.22 -11.45 -6.59
N LEU A 440 -15.87 -11.53 -5.43
CA LEU A 440 -16.66 -12.71 -5.07
C LEU A 440 -17.82 -12.92 -6.06
N LYS A 441 -18.02 -14.16 -6.51
CA LYS A 441 -19.10 -14.55 -7.43
C LYS A 441 -20.48 -14.05 -6.95
N ASP A 442 -20.74 -14.21 -5.66
CA ASP A 442 -22.01 -13.88 -5.04
C ASP A 442 -22.08 -12.42 -4.54
N SER A 443 -21.02 -11.63 -4.73
CA SER A 443 -21.09 -10.20 -4.40
C SER A 443 -22.05 -9.48 -5.35
N LYS A 444 -22.65 -8.39 -4.87
CA LYS A 444 -23.49 -7.48 -5.69
C LYS A 444 -22.78 -7.08 -6.99
N TYR A 445 -21.46 -6.88 -6.93
CA TYR A 445 -20.62 -6.45 -8.06
C TYR A 445 -20.49 -7.49 -9.17
N CYS A 446 -20.59 -8.80 -8.87
CA CYS A 446 -20.60 -9.84 -9.90
C CYS A 446 -22.00 -10.39 -10.16
N GLY A 447 -22.73 -10.75 -9.10
CA GLY A 447 -24.04 -11.40 -9.19
C GLY A 447 -25.11 -10.59 -9.91
N GLU A 448 -25.04 -9.25 -9.85
CA GLU A 448 -25.98 -8.36 -10.56
C GLU A 448 -25.49 -7.96 -11.96
N ARG A 449 -24.25 -8.27 -12.35
CA ARG A 449 -23.68 -7.87 -13.65
C ARG A 449 -23.75 -9.03 -14.65
N PRO A 450 -24.56 -8.92 -15.73
CA PRO A 450 -24.73 -10.00 -16.71
C PRO A 450 -23.41 -10.48 -17.32
N ASN A 451 -22.47 -9.57 -17.57
CA ASN A 451 -21.17 -9.90 -18.15
C ASN A 451 -20.26 -10.68 -17.18
N CYS A 452 -20.31 -10.37 -15.88
CA CYS A 452 -19.54 -11.10 -14.87
C CYS A 452 -20.06 -12.53 -14.75
N LYS A 453 -21.38 -12.65 -14.56
CA LYS A 453 -22.06 -13.94 -14.47
C LYS A 453 -21.86 -14.80 -15.72
N ALA A 454 -22.04 -14.25 -16.91
CA ALA A 454 -21.88 -14.99 -18.17
C ALA A 454 -20.43 -15.47 -18.37
N SER A 455 -19.44 -14.65 -18.01
CA SER A 455 -18.02 -15.02 -18.09
C SER A 455 -17.68 -16.17 -17.14
N MET A 456 -18.22 -16.14 -15.91
CA MET A 456 -18.06 -17.21 -14.94
C MET A 456 -18.75 -18.49 -15.39
N GLU A 457 -20.01 -18.43 -15.79
CA GLU A 457 -20.78 -19.58 -16.28
C GLU A 457 -20.12 -20.23 -17.51
N GLN A 458 -19.56 -19.42 -18.42
CA GLN A 458 -18.78 -19.92 -19.55
C GLN A 458 -17.54 -20.68 -19.09
N ALA A 459 -16.74 -20.11 -18.19
CA ALA A 459 -15.53 -20.74 -17.68
C ALA A 459 -15.82 -22.06 -16.95
N GLU A 460 -16.85 -22.06 -16.09
CA GLU A 460 -17.35 -23.24 -15.39
C GLU A 460 -17.84 -24.33 -16.35
N ASP A 461 -18.58 -23.95 -17.40
CA ASP A 461 -19.07 -24.88 -18.43
C ASP A 461 -17.94 -25.44 -19.30
N LEU A 462 -16.95 -24.62 -19.67
CA LEU A 462 -15.83 -25.03 -20.52
C LEU A 462 -14.93 -26.05 -19.81
N PHE A 463 -14.62 -25.84 -18.53
CA PHE A 463 -13.61 -26.62 -17.80
C PHE A 463 -14.18 -27.52 -16.70
N GLY A 464 -15.49 -27.48 -16.46
CA GLY A 464 -16.17 -28.38 -15.53
C GLY A 464 -15.82 -28.11 -14.06
N ILE A 465 -15.51 -26.87 -13.72
CA ILE A 465 -15.19 -26.45 -12.35
C ILE A 465 -16.21 -25.45 -11.82
N ALA A 466 -16.23 -25.22 -10.51
CA ALA A 466 -16.96 -24.12 -9.91
C ALA A 466 -15.96 -23.03 -9.49
N LEU A 467 -16.19 -21.80 -9.95
CA LEU A 467 -15.44 -20.62 -9.56
C LEU A 467 -16.18 -19.91 -8.43
N ASN A 468 -15.46 -19.51 -7.38
CA ASN A 468 -16.00 -18.66 -6.32
C ASN A 468 -15.65 -17.18 -6.53
N TYR A 469 -14.78 -16.90 -7.50
CA TYR A 469 -14.11 -15.62 -7.70
C TYR A 469 -14.10 -15.27 -9.19
N HIS A 470 -14.38 -14.01 -9.48
CA HIS A 470 -14.24 -13.38 -10.79
C HIS A 470 -12.99 -12.51 -10.81
N HIS A 471 -12.24 -12.53 -11.91
CA HIS A 471 -11.03 -11.74 -12.09
C HIS A 471 -11.23 -10.67 -13.17
N ASP A 472 -10.46 -9.58 -13.22
CA ASP A 472 -10.53 -8.63 -14.36
C ASP A 472 -9.38 -8.90 -15.33
N LYS A 473 -9.67 -8.98 -16.65
CA LYS A 473 -8.65 -9.33 -17.65
C LYS A 473 -7.49 -8.33 -17.71
N TYR A 474 -7.75 -7.06 -17.35
CA TYR A 474 -6.76 -5.98 -17.33
C TYR A 474 -6.09 -5.83 -15.96
N GLU A 475 -6.42 -6.68 -14.98
CA GLU A 475 -5.83 -6.69 -13.63
C GLU A 475 -5.12 -8.03 -13.33
N VAL A 476 -4.90 -8.87 -14.35
CA VAL A 476 -4.22 -10.17 -14.22
C VAL A 476 -2.88 -10.13 -14.93
N LEU A 477 -1.83 -10.56 -14.22
CA LEU A 477 -0.52 -10.83 -14.81
C LEU A 477 -0.52 -12.28 -15.30
N TYR A 478 -0.22 -12.49 -16.57
CA TYR A 478 -0.23 -13.81 -17.19
C TYR A 478 1.20 -14.31 -17.33
N LYS A 479 1.47 -15.54 -16.88
CA LYS A 479 2.71 -16.23 -17.19
C LYS A 479 2.67 -16.65 -18.64
N THR A 480 3.66 -16.24 -19.42
CA THR A 480 3.62 -16.31 -20.89
C THR A 480 3.44 -17.74 -21.39
N ASP A 481 4.20 -18.70 -20.84
CA ASP A 481 4.12 -20.10 -21.26
C ASP A 481 2.78 -20.74 -20.90
N ASP A 482 2.23 -20.39 -19.74
CA ASP A 482 0.91 -20.85 -19.33
C ASP A 482 -0.19 -20.29 -20.21
N ALA A 483 -0.13 -19.00 -20.55
CA ALA A 483 -1.08 -18.39 -21.47
C ALA A 483 -1.03 -19.06 -22.86
N LYS A 484 0.17 -19.39 -23.37
CA LYS A 484 0.32 -20.14 -24.63
C LYS A 484 -0.33 -21.52 -24.56
N MET A 485 -0.11 -22.25 -23.45
CA MET A 485 -0.74 -23.55 -23.22
C MET A 485 -2.26 -23.43 -23.08
N PHE A 486 -2.73 -22.48 -22.28
CA PHE A 486 -4.14 -22.15 -22.12
C PHE A 486 -4.80 -21.90 -23.46
N CYS A 487 -4.19 -21.09 -24.32
CA CYS A 487 -4.74 -20.75 -25.62
C CYS A 487 -4.91 -21.97 -26.54
N THR A 488 -4.01 -22.95 -26.44
CA THR A 488 -4.12 -24.22 -27.16
C THR A 488 -5.28 -25.07 -26.62
N ASP A 489 -5.39 -25.16 -25.30
CA ASP A 489 -6.41 -25.96 -24.61
C ASP A 489 -7.80 -25.32 -24.76
N TRP A 490 -7.90 -24.00 -24.65
CA TRP A 490 -9.13 -23.23 -24.85
C TRP A 490 -9.67 -23.40 -26.27
N MET A 491 -8.80 -23.30 -27.29
CA MET A 491 -9.19 -23.54 -28.68
C MET A 491 -9.72 -24.96 -28.91
N THR A 492 -9.20 -25.94 -28.15
CA THR A 492 -9.68 -27.32 -28.17
C THR A 492 -11.01 -27.47 -27.44
N ALA A 493 -11.15 -26.88 -26.24
CA ALA A 493 -12.38 -26.92 -25.44
C ALA A 493 -13.55 -26.18 -26.11
N ALA A 494 -13.25 -25.10 -26.83
CA ALA A 494 -14.21 -24.36 -27.63
C ALA A 494 -14.54 -25.06 -28.96
N ALA A 495 -13.66 -25.94 -29.47
CA ALA A 495 -13.89 -26.69 -30.70
C ALA A 495 -14.96 -27.77 -30.49
N GLY A 496 -16.06 -27.69 -31.25
CA GLY A 496 -17.11 -28.70 -31.24
C GLY A 496 -18.32 -28.37 -30.35
N ARG A 497 -18.27 -27.30 -29.54
CA ARG A 497 -19.50 -26.76 -28.94
C ARG A 497 -20.34 -26.05 -30.02
N PRO A 498 -21.69 -26.17 -30.02
CA PRO A 498 -22.57 -25.54 -31.02
C PRO A 498 -22.31 -24.04 -31.21
N TRP A 499 -21.82 -23.41 -30.15
CA TRP A 499 -21.46 -21.99 -30.07
C TRP A 499 -20.09 -21.65 -30.70
N GLY A 500 -19.11 -22.57 -30.67
CA GLY A 500 -17.79 -22.41 -31.29
C GLY A 500 -17.77 -22.66 -32.80
N ALA A 501 -18.72 -23.44 -33.33
CA ALA A 501 -18.89 -23.67 -34.76
C ALA A 501 -19.38 -22.42 -35.54
N LEU A 502 -20.04 -21.48 -34.86
CA LEU A 502 -20.51 -20.20 -35.43
C LEU A 502 -19.38 -19.15 -35.55
N ALA A 503 -18.36 -19.20 -34.69
CA ALA A 503 -17.23 -18.26 -34.73
C ALA A 503 -16.28 -18.51 -35.92
N ARG A 504 -16.12 -19.77 -36.37
CA ARG A 504 -15.21 -20.11 -37.48
C ARG A 504 -15.74 -19.80 -38.88
N THR A 505 -17.02 -19.48 -39.06
CA THR A 505 -17.64 -19.43 -40.40
C THR A 505 -18.06 -18.06 -40.90
N ARG A 506 -17.84 -16.95 -40.18
CA ARG A 506 -18.17 -15.61 -40.71
C ARG A 506 -17.13 -14.55 -40.34
N GLY A 507 -16.13 -14.40 -41.21
CA GLY A 507 -15.38 -13.15 -41.31
C GLY A 507 -16.26 -12.09 -41.97
N ASN A 508 -16.80 -11.16 -41.17
CA ASN A 508 -16.89 -9.72 -41.48
C ASN A 508 -17.74 -9.00 -40.43
N TYR A 509 -17.09 -8.02 -39.79
CA TYR A 509 -17.61 -6.90 -39.00
C TYR A 509 -18.47 -7.19 -37.76
N ILE A 510 -17.79 -6.98 -36.63
CA ILE A 510 -18.30 -6.68 -35.29
C ILE A 510 -19.02 -5.33 -35.34
N SER A 511 -20.31 -5.32 -35.03
CA SER A 511 -20.91 -4.17 -34.34
C SER A 511 -21.82 -4.68 -33.23
N ALA A 512 -21.14 -4.96 -32.11
CA ALA A 512 -21.67 -5.38 -30.82
C ALA A 512 -22.27 -6.79 -30.77
N CYS A 513 -22.02 -7.52 -29.67
CA CYS A 513 -22.90 -8.62 -29.23
C CYS A 513 -24.40 -8.27 -29.27
N ALA A 514 -24.75 -6.98 -29.38
CA ALA A 514 -26.09 -6.46 -29.29
C ALA A 514 -27.00 -6.74 -30.50
N MET A 515 -26.53 -6.78 -31.75
CA MET A 515 -27.48 -7.00 -32.86
C MET A 515 -27.79 -8.49 -33.11
N PHE A 516 -26.95 -9.41 -32.62
CA PHE A 516 -27.10 -10.86 -32.84
C PHE A 516 -27.83 -11.59 -31.69
N VAL A 517 -27.68 -11.15 -30.43
CA VAL A 517 -28.50 -11.62 -29.30
C VAL A 517 -29.96 -11.15 -29.45
N ALA A 518 -30.20 -10.05 -30.17
CA ALA A 518 -31.53 -9.48 -30.35
C ALA A 518 -32.51 -10.36 -31.17
N MET A 519 -32.07 -11.45 -31.82
CA MET A 519 -32.98 -12.32 -32.57
C MET A 519 -33.16 -13.73 -32.01
N LEU A 520 -32.15 -14.45 -31.52
CA LEU A 520 -32.35 -15.79 -30.94
C LEU A 520 -31.25 -16.15 -29.93
N ALA A 521 -31.67 -16.68 -28.78
CA ALA A 521 -30.88 -16.97 -27.58
C ALA A 521 -29.58 -17.77 -27.81
N GLY A 522 -28.43 -17.13 -27.56
CA GLY A 522 -27.13 -17.79 -27.55
C GLY A 522 -25.96 -17.00 -26.96
N PRO A 523 -25.09 -17.61 -26.12
CA PRO A 523 -23.93 -16.93 -25.55
C PRO A 523 -22.83 -16.70 -26.60
N CYS A 524 -22.26 -15.49 -26.60
CA CYS A 524 -21.09 -15.13 -27.40
C CYS A 524 -19.84 -15.50 -26.61
N LEU A 525 -19.05 -16.47 -27.09
CA LEU A 525 -17.80 -16.87 -26.45
C LEU A 525 -16.77 -15.75 -26.66
N VAL A 526 -16.49 -15.01 -25.60
CA VAL A 526 -15.33 -14.12 -25.52
C VAL A 526 -14.35 -14.83 -24.61
N LEU A 527 -13.14 -15.10 -25.13
CA LEU A 527 -12.08 -15.67 -24.31
C LEU A 527 -11.87 -14.76 -23.10
N SER A 528 -12.08 -15.34 -21.93
CA SER A 528 -12.09 -14.60 -20.69
C SER A 528 -10.91 -15.02 -19.80
N LYS A 529 -10.43 -14.11 -18.97
CA LYS A 529 -9.59 -14.41 -17.81
C LYS A 529 -10.16 -15.48 -16.87
N ASP A 530 -11.49 -15.55 -16.70
CA ASP A 530 -12.11 -16.58 -15.87
C ASP A 530 -11.92 -17.95 -16.53
N ASP A 531 -11.88 -18.00 -17.88
CA ASP A 531 -11.54 -19.22 -18.63
C ASP A 531 -10.07 -19.63 -18.35
N TYR A 532 -9.14 -18.67 -18.30
CA TYR A 532 -7.72 -18.94 -17.98
C TYR A 532 -7.55 -19.48 -16.55
N ILE A 533 -8.18 -18.82 -15.57
CA ILE A 533 -8.16 -19.23 -14.17
C ILE A 533 -8.85 -20.58 -13.99
N ALA A 534 -10.00 -20.78 -14.66
CA ALA A 534 -10.72 -22.05 -14.61
C ALA A 534 -9.93 -23.20 -15.22
N TRP A 535 -9.29 -22.95 -16.36
CA TRP A 535 -8.40 -23.89 -17.00
C TRP A 535 -7.25 -24.29 -16.06
N LYS A 536 -6.58 -23.33 -15.42
CA LYS A 536 -5.52 -23.61 -14.46
C LYS A 536 -6.00 -24.48 -13.30
N ILE A 537 -7.14 -24.14 -12.68
CA ILE A 537 -7.73 -24.94 -11.60
C ILE A 537 -8.13 -26.35 -12.07
N SER A 538 -8.56 -26.49 -13.33
CA SER A 538 -8.99 -27.78 -13.89
C SER A 538 -7.84 -28.75 -14.19
N LYS A 539 -6.59 -28.27 -14.26
CA LYS A 539 -5.43 -29.14 -14.54
C LYS A 539 -5.09 -29.99 -13.33
N ILE A 540 -5.15 -31.32 -13.53
CA ILE A 540 -4.80 -32.29 -12.50
C ILE A 540 -3.31 -32.14 -12.17
N GLY A 541 -3.01 -31.68 -10.96
CA GLY A 541 -1.64 -31.51 -10.44
C GLY A 541 -1.22 -30.06 -10.27
N ASP A 542 -1.90 -29.12 -10.94
CA ASP A 542 -1.62 -27.70 -10.82
C ASP A 542 -2.54 -27.11 -9.74
N LYS A 543 -1.98 -26.52 -8.69
CA LYS A 543 -2.77 -25.68 -7.80
C LYS A 543 -2.49 -24.24 -8.18
N ILE A 544 -3.54 -23.46 -8.40
CA ILE A 544 -3.42 -22.02 -8.63
C ILE A 544 -2.58 -21.32 -7.53
N ALA A 545 -2.63 -21.84 -6.30
CA ALA A 545 -1.85 -21.37 -5.15
C ALA A 545 -0.33 -21.62 -5.26
N ASP A 546 0.11 -22.45 -6.20
CA ASP A 546 1.54 -22.69 -6.46
C ASP A 546 2.15 -21.59 -7.34
N GLU A 547 1.33 -20.82 -8.06
CA GLU A 547 1.76 -19.76 -9.00
C GLU A 547 1.21 -18.38 -8.66
N PHE A 548 0.03 -18.31 -8.06
CA PHE A 548 -0.63 -17.06 -7.68
C PHE A 548 -1.00 -17.12 -6.22
N THR A 549 -0.91 -15.98 -5.56
CA THR A 549 -1.37 -15.88 -4.18
C THR A 549 -2.75 -15.25 -4.17
N PRO A 550 -3.79 -15.98 -3.70
CA PRO A 550 -5.10 -15.40 -3.49
C PRO A 550 -4.95 -14.16 -2.59
N LYS A 551 -5.65 -13.07 -2.91
CA LYS A 551 -5.57 -11.82 -2.15
C LYS A 551 -5.78 -11.98 -0.64
N ASP A 552 -6.56 -12.96 -0.23
CA ASP A 552 -6.82 -13.36 1.17
C ASP A 552 -5.68 -14.14 1.83
N LYS A 553 -4.67 -14.58 1.07
CA LYS A 553 -3.44 -15.23 1.53
C LYS A 553 -2.18 -14.39 1.32
N ALA A 554 -2.28 -13.30 0.55
CA ALA A 554 -1.17 -12.38 0.26
C ALA A 554 -0.67 -11.60 1.48
N GLY A 555 -1.33 -11.75 2.62
CA GLY A 555 -0.72 -11.56 3.92
C GLY A 555 -0.88 -12.85 4.72
N PHE A 556 0.19 -13.65 4.82
CA PHE A 556 0.41 -14.67 5.86
C PHE A 556 -0.12 -16.11 5.56
N PRO A 557 0.77 -17.10 5.36
CA PRO A 557 0.40 -18.45 4.87
C PRO A 557 -0.22 -19.42 5.90
N ASN A 558 -0.51 -19.02 7.14
CA ASN A 558 -0.88 -19.98 8.21
C ASN A 558 -2.14 -19.69 9.05
N VAL A 559 -3.01 -18.75 8.67
CA VAL A 559 -4.26 -18.49 9.41
C VAL A 559 -5.46 -19.11 8.70
N GLN A 560 -6.12 -20.08 9.35
CA GLN A 560 -7.49 -20.47 8.96
C GLN A 560 -8.44 -19.31 9.29
N LEU A 561 -8.82 -18.54 8.27
CA LEU A 561 -9.85 -17.52 8.41
C LEU A 561 -11.19 -18.15 8.83
N PRO A 562 -11.98 -17.51 9.72
CA PRO A 562 -13.34 -17.93 10.01
C PRO A 562 -14.17 -17.96 8.71
N LYS A 563 -14.93 -19.03 8.50
CA LYS A 563 -15.88 -19.14 7.38
C LYS A 563 -16.86 -17.97 7.41
N GLY A 564 -16.70 -16.99 6.51
CA GLY A 564 -17.69 -15.92 6.29
C GLY A 564 -17.17 -14.49 6.14
N GLY A 565 -15.85 -14.25 6.18
CA GLY A 565 -15.29 -12.91 5.92
C GLY A 565 -15.31 -12.53 4.44
N ASN A 566 -16.13 -11.55 4.05
CA ASN A 566 -16.17 -11.00 2.69
C ASN A 566 -14.93 -10.11 2.44
N LEU A 567 -13.85 -10.68 1.90
CA LEU A 567 -12.73 -9.91 1.37
C LEU A 567 -13.06 -9.42 -0.05
N THR A 568 -13.85 -8.36 -0.15
CA THR A 568 -14.10 -7.65 -1.42
C THR A 568 -12.99 -6.64 -1.69
N ARG A 569 -12.25 -6.78 -2.80
CA ARG A 569 -11.58 -5.71 -3.59
C ARG A 569 -10.80 -4.56 -2.89
N TYR A 570 -10.39 -4.67 -1.63
CA TYR A 570 -9.74 -3.54 -0.94
C TYR A 570 -8.23 -3.44 -1.24
N GLY A 571 -7.76 -2.35 -1.83
CA GLY A 571 -6.34 -1.99 -1.98
C GLY A 571 -5.57 -2.59 -3.16
N TRP A 572 -6.20 -2.79 -4.33
CA TRP A 572 -5.48 -3.12 -5.57
C TRP A 572 -5.63 -1.97 -6.55
N ARG A 573 -4.52 -1.38 -7.01
CA ARG A 573 -4.53 -0.41 -8.09
C ARG A 573 -4.52 -1.14 -9.42
N ALA A 574 -5.61 -1.05 -10.18
CA ALA A 574 -5.57 -1.45 -11.57
C ALA A 574 -4.48 -0.62 -12.28
N TRP A 575 -3.51 -1.28 -12.93
CA TRP A 575 -2.48 -0.58 -13.72
C TRP A 575 -3.06 0.16 -14.92
N THR A 576 -4.35 -0.06 -15.20
CA THR A 576 -5.14 0.65 -16.18
C THR A 576 -6.28 1.44 -15.52
N SER A 577 -6.48 2.69 -15.93
CA SER A 577 -7.71 3.43 -15.68
C SER A 577 -8.34 3.85 -17.00
N LEU A 578 -9.66 4.03 -17.06
CA LEU A 578 -10.28 4.71 -18.20
C LEU A 578 -9.86 6.19 -18.18
N TRP A 579 -9.51 6.75 -19.34
CA TRP A 579 -9.05 8.15 -19.48
C TRP A 579 -10.11 9.20 -19.10
N ASN A 580 -11.39 8.86 -19.26
CA ASN A 580 -12.53 9.69 -18.85
C ASN A 580 -13.53 8.79 -18.13
N PRO A 581 -13.97 9.10 -16.88
CA PRO A 581 -15.31 8.67 -16.51
C PRO A 581 -16.25 9.30 -17.54
N ALA A 582 -17.14 8.48 -18.13
CA ALA A 582 -18.05 8.95 -19.16
C ALA A 582 -18.72 10.28 -18.75
N PRO A 583 -18.78 11.31 -19.62
CA PRO A 583 -19.65 12.43 -19.34
C PRO A 583 -21.08 11.89 -19.19
N VAL A 584 -21.68 12.17 -18.04
CA VAL A 584 -22.95 11.59 -17.57
C VAL A 584 -24.12 11.96 -18.50
N ASP A 585 -23.97 12.96 -19.37
CA ASP A 585 -25.11 13.68 -19.91
C ASP A 585 -25.41 13.49 -21.41
N ASN A 586 -24.78 12.55 -22.12
CA ASN A 586 -25.11 12.40 -23.56
C ASN A 586 -24.96 11.01 -24.18
N ARG A 587 -25.03 9.93 -23.39
CA ARG A 587 -25.25 8.59 -23.92
C ARG A 587 -26.61 8.07 -23.49
N ASN A 588 -27.48 7.92 -24.48
CA ASN A 588 -28.74 7.19 -24.37
C ASN A 588 -28.46 5.86 -23.66
N CYS A 589 -29.17 5.61 -22.56
CA CYS A 589 -28.91 4.57 -21.57
C CYS A 589 -28.95 3.16 -22.18
N ASP A 590 -27.84 2.69 -22.74
CA ASP A 590 -27.54 1.27 -22.83
C ASP A 590 -26.03 1.08 -23.08
N THR A 591 -25.40 0.19 -22.32
CA THR A 591 -23.94 -0.12 -22.27
C THR A 591 -23.00 0.78 -21.44
N ASN A 592 -23.36 1.08 -20.17
CA ASN A 592 -22.37 1.54 -19.18
C ASN A 592 -21.91 0.39 -18.26
N LEU A 593 -20.60 0.36 -17.97
CA LEU A 593 -19.96 -0.45 -16.93
C LEU A 593 -20.39 -0.06 -15.49
N TYR A 594 -21.17 1.00 -15.35
CA TYR A 594 -21.85 1.43 -14.13
C TYR A 594 -23.25 1.94 -14.49
N GLY A 595 -24.29 1.38 -13.90
CA GLY A 595 -25.67 1.78 -14.14
C GLY A 595 -25.97 3.17 -13.57
N VAL A 596 -26.87 3.91 -14.21
CA VAL A 596 -27.43 5.18 -13.69
C VAL A 596 -27.99 5.00 -12.27
N LYS A 597 -28.47 3.79 -11.96
CA LYS A 597 -28.93 3.40 -10.64
C LYS A 597 -27.80 3.39 -9.59
N GLU A 598 -26.57 2.99 -9.94
CA GLU A 598 -25.42 3.01 -9.02
C GLU A 598 -24.88 4.44 -8.79
N TYR A 599 -25.01 5.33 -9.78
CA TYR A 599 -24.73 6.77 -9.62
C TYR A 599 -25.79 7.48 -8.76
N LEU A 600 -27.05 7.06 -8.84
CA LEU A 600 -28.14 7.64 -8.05
C LEU A 600 -28.29 7.00 -6.66
N GLU A 601 -27.88 5.75 -6.46
CA GLU A 601 -27.88 5.07 -5.16
C GLU A 601 -26.70 5.50 -4.26
N THR A 602 -25.57 5.93 -4.83
CA THR A 602 -24.50 6.61 -4.05
C THR A 602 -24.88 8.00 -3.57
N LEU A 603 -25.89 8.63 -4.19
CA LEU A 603 -26.53 9.87 -3.69
C LEU A 603 -27.66 9.60 -2.68
N GLY A 604 -27.96 8.33 -2.40
CA GLY A 604 -29.10 7.90 -1.61
C GLY A 604 -28.90 7.93 -0.09
N ASN A 605 -28.41 9.03 0.49
CA ASN A 605 -28.85 9.49 1.81
C ASN A 605 -28.38 10.91 2.23
N ILE A 606 -28.22 11.85 1.29
CA ILE A 606 -28.10 13.27 1.66
C ILE A 606 -29.50 13.88 1.60
N SER A 607 -30.25 13.76 2.70
CA SER A 607 -31.39 14.63 2.91
C SER A 607 -30.90 16.07 3.03
N SER A 608 -31.18 16.87 2.00
CA SER A 608 -31.28 18.34 2.05
C SER A 608 -30.19 19.07 2.85
N CYS A 609 -29.05 19.36 2.23
CA CYS A 609 -28.35 20.64 2.41
C CYS A 609 -27.24 20.81 1.35
N ALA A 610 -27.10 22.04 0.87
CA ALA A 610 -26.02 22.61 0.03
C ALA A 610 -26.40 23.01 -1.40
N VAL A 611 -27.47 23.81 -1.54
CA VAL A 611 -27.53 24.80 -2.63
C VAL A 611 -26.94 26.11 -2.09
N ASN A 612 -25.71 26.44 -2.51
CA ASN A 612 -25.14 27.78 -2.74
C ASN A 612 -23.64 27.82 -2.38
N TYR A 613 -22.78 27.50 -3.34
CA TYR A 613 -21.43 28.08 -3.39
C TYR A 613 -20.99 28.24 -4.85
N ALA A 614 -21.45 29.33 -5.48
CA ALA A 614 -20.91 29.83 -6.73
C ALA A 614 -21.02 31.36 -6.74
N ALA A 615 -20.06 32.03 -6.11
CA ALA A 615 -19.92 33.49 -6.22
C ALA A 615 -18.50 34.01 -6.03
N TRP A 616 -17.45 33.23 -6.28
CA TRP A 616 -16.08 33.78 -6.32
C TRP A 616 -15.27 33.05 -7.39
N LEU A 617 -15.23 33.62 -8.59
CA LEU A 617 -14.16 33.53 -9.61
C LEU A 617 -14.63 34.30 -10.86
N GLN A 618 -14.55 35.64 -10.83
CA GLN A 618 -14.40 36.43 -12.06
C GLN A 618 -12.95 36.92 -12.15
N PRO A 619 -12.22 36.66 -13.25
CA PRO A 619 -10.93 37.28 -13.46
C PRO A 619 -11.08 38.68 -14.08
N LEU A 620 -10.38 39.63 -13.49
CA LEU A 620 -10.03 40.93 -14.05
C LEU A 620 -9.44 40.79 -15.46
N ARG A 621 -10.00 41.49 -16.44
CA ARG A 621 -9.29 42.28 -17.47
C ARG A 621 -10.27 42.90 -18.47
N GLN A 622 -10.34 44.23 -18.49
CA GLN A 622 -10.20 45.04 -19.71
C GLN A 622 -9.94 46.50 -19.28
N ALA A 623 -8.78 47.02 -19.68
CA ALA A 623 -8.41 48.43 -19.52
C ALA A 623 -9.04 49.27 -20.65
N PRO A 624 -9.35 50.56 -20.43
CA PRO A 624 -9.92 51.42 -21.45
C PRO A 624 -8.86 52.32 -22.10
N VAL A 625 -8.91 52.48 -23.43
CA VAL A 625 -8.44 53.69 -24.14
C VAL A 625 -9.15 53.76 -25.51
N PRO A 626 -9.46 54.95 -26.05
CA PRO A 626 -10.19 56.09 -25.51
C PRO A 626 -11.68 56.12 -25.93
#